data_AF-A0A4Q4B907-F1
#
_entry.id   AF-A0A4Q4B907-F1
#
_cell.length_a   1.000
_cell.length_b   1.000
_cell.length_c   1.000
_cell.angle_alpha   90.00
_cell.angle_beta   90.00
_cell.angle_gamma   90.00
#
_symmetry.space_group_name_H-M   'P 1'
#
loop_
_entity.id
_entity.type
_entity.pdbx_description
1 polymer ?
#
loop_
_entity_poly.entity_id
_entity_poly.type
_entity_poly.pdbx_seq_one_letter_code
_entity_poly.pdbx_strand_id
1 'polypeptide(L)'
;MKKINFKIQQTGWFILLIFSLVQLTSCENDFRDPSSPDASKPPVIHSVSEATEDVAVTQGVLQGTYIIRGEYLGTLSKVYFNGYQAGFNPAFVTDNIAFVTVPVNAPYVGQANILRLETLGGAVEYDFSLLTIEEFTEETVDGVKLVHLFGGDFTDTSTVTFVSGSEENGNLVELPAEIVFVSETMVTVEVPDGVEQAFIYLATSRGAIAQSDSYGFSYSIYIDELHPEWTTSEWGGTHDLASTEVALGQYSIKSIREGWSGLTFLAPNIPFDEYDAITVSVYGTGAAGDSVTLAINDFDGAASHQPIELIPGEWNKVVIPLSDFYPNGGEPSTIFRLDFQESSNTGLSQYIFYVDDFGFL
;
A
#
# COMPACT_ATOMS: atom_id res chain seq x y z
N MET A 1 59.00 -86.97 -44.57
CA MET A 1 58.95 -86.57 -43.14
C MET A 1 60.13 -85.65 -42.84
N LYS A 2 59.93 -84.64 -41.97
CA LYS A 2 60.81 -83.52 -41.55
C LYS A 2 60.85 -82.33 -42.52
N LYS A 3 60.80 -81.07 -42.09
CA LYS A 3 60.39 -80.38 -40.85
C LYS A 3 60.37 -78.90 -41.26
N ILE A 4 59.29 -78.16 -41.03
CA ILE A 4 59.32 -76.69 -41.15
C ILE A 4 58.88 -76.12 -39.81
N ASN A 5 59.83 -75.48 -39.12
CA ASN A 5 59.61 -74.73 -37.90
C ASN A 5 59.20 -73.30 -38.27
N PHE A 6 58.08 -72.80 -37.75
CA PHE A 6 57.74 -71.39 -37.79
C PHE A 6 57.92 -70.78 -36.39
N LYS A 7 58.79 -69.77 -36.29
CA LYS A 7 59.02 -68.99 -35.06
C LYS A 7 57.87 -68.00 -34.86
N ILE A 8 57.17 -68.14 -33.75
CA ILE A 8 56.19 -67.16 -33.24
C ILE A 8 56.98 -66.07 -32.51
N GLN A 9 57.17 -64.91 -33.15
CA GLN A 9 57.68 -63.73 -32.45
C GLN A 9 57.44 -62.45 -33.25
N GLN A 10 56.17 -62.06 -33.47
CA GLN A 10 55.83 -60.68 -33.90
C GLN A 10 54.33 -60.33 -33.89
N THR A 11 53.45 -61.18 -33.35
CA THR A 11 51.98 -60.96 -33.39
C THR A 11 51.39 -60.37 -32.11
N GLY A 12 52.23 -59.90 -31.17
CA GLY A 12 51.76 -59.29 -29.92
C GLY A 12 51.47 -57.79 -30.01
N TRP A 13 52.09 -57.07 -30.96
CA TRP A 13 52.02 -55.61 -30.98
C TRP A 13 50.91 -55.03 -31.88
N PHE A 14 50.43 -55.83 -32.84
CA PHE A 14 49.36 -55.39 -33.77
C PHE A 14 47.95 -55.55 -33.19
N ILE A 15 47.74 -56.42 -32.20
CA ILE A 15 46.42 -56.65 -31.60
C ILE A 15 46.07 -55.59 -30.55
N LEU A 16 47.09 -55.01 -29.90
CA LEU A 16 46.90 -53.91 -28.94
C LEU A 16 46.62 -52.55 -29.59
N LEU A 17 46.93 -52.39 -30.88
CA LEU A 17 46.69 -51.15 -31.64
C LEU A 17 45.30 -51.13 -32.31
N ILE A 18 44.68 -52.29 -32.50
CA ILE A 18 43.33 -52.42 -33.07
C ILE A 18 42.25 -52.28 -31.98
N PHE A 19 42.56 -52.62 -30.72
CA PHE A 19 41.63 -52.44 -29.59
C PHE A 19 41.55 -50.99 -29.08
N SER A 20 42.50 -50.12 -29.44
CA SER A 20 42.45 -48.68 -29.12
C SER A 20 41.64 -47.85 -30.13
N LEU A 21 41.23 -48.45 -31.26
CA LEU A 21 40.49 -47.75 -32.34
C LEU A 21 38.96 -47.91 -32.26
N VAL A 22 38.45 -48.68 -31.30
CA VAL A 22 36.99 -48.92 -31.12
C VAL A 22 36.39 -48.07 -29.99
N GLN A 23 37.17 -47.18 -29.36
CA GLN A 23 36.69 -46.31 -28.26
C GLN A 23 36.28 -44.89 -28.71
N LEU A 24 36.13 -44.65 -30.01
CA LEU A 24 35.62 -43.37 -30.56
C LEU A 24 34.22 -43.51 -31.18
N THR A 25 33.39 -44.43 -30.69
CA THR A 25 31.95 -44.25 -30.81
C THR A 25 31.55 -43.23 -29.74
N SER A 26 31.69 -41.93 -30.07
CA SER A 26 30.95 -40.89 -29.37
C SER A 26 29.50 -41.36 -29.35
N CYS A 27 28.92 -41.45 -28.15
CA CYS A 27 27.48 -41.48 -28.02
C CYS A 27 26.91 -40.39 -28.93
N GLU A 28 25.96 -40.77 -29.77
CA GLU A 28 25.00 -39.85 -30.34
C GLU A 28 24.49 -39.01 -29.17
N ASN A 29 24.73 -37.70 -29.19
CA ASN A 29 24.22 -36.80 -28.18
C ASN A 29 22.70 -36.76 -28.37
N ASP A 30 22.02 -37.71 -27.73
CA ASP A 30 20.57 -37.72 -27.50
C ASP A 30 20.19 -36.72 -26.38
N PHE A 31 21.16 -35.90 -25.96
CA PHE A 31 20.91 -34.63 -25.29
C PHE A 31 20.30 -33.69 -26.32
N ARG A 32 18.96 -33.70 -26.39
CA ARG A 32 18.16 -32.64 -27.00
C ARG A 32 18.87 -31.31 -26.76
N ASP A 33 19.36 -30.73 -27.83
CA ASP A 33 19.69 -29.32 -27.89
C ASP A 33 18.48 -28.59 -27.27
N PRO A 34 18.60 -27.87 -26.15
CA PRO A 34 17.57 -26.91 -25.81
C PRO A 34 17.58 -25.95 -26.98
N SER A 35 16.63 -26.14 -27.90
CA SER A 35 16.50 -25.36 -29.13
C SER A 35 16.86 -23.93 -28.82
N SER A 36 17.98 -23.44 -29.36
CA SER A 36 18.39 -22.05 -29.12
C SER A 36 17.19 -21.16 -29.40
N PRO A 37 16.86 -20.22 -28.50
CA PRO A 37 15.63 -19.46 -28.60
C PRO A 37 15.55 -18.76 -29.95
N ASP A 38 14.38 -18.86 -30.61
CA ASP A 38 14.17 -18.33 -31.95
C ASP A 38 14.16 -16.80 -31.91
N ALA A 39 15.28 -16.19 -32.29
CA ALA A 39 15.45 -14.74 -32.35
C ALA A 39 15.15 -14.15 -33.74
N SER A 40 14.49 -14.89 -34.64
CA SER A 40 14.27 -14.44 -36.02
C SER A 40 13.09 -13.46 -36.17
N LYS A 41 12.23 -13.35 -35.16
CA LYS A 41 10.99 -12.57 -35.18
C LYS A 41 10.82 -11.72 -33.92
N PRO A 42 10.08 -10.60 -34.01
CA PRO A 42 9.71 -9.83 -32.83
C PRO A 42 8.85 -10.69 -31.88
N PRO A 43 8.89 -10.40 -30.56
CA PRO A 43 8.05 -11.09 -29.59
C PRO A 43 6.56 -10.89 -29.89
N VAL A 44 5.74 -11.85 -29.48
CA VAL A 44 4.28 -11.74 -29.52
C VAL A 44 3.74 -11.92 -28.10
N ILE A 45 2.82 -11.05 -27.68
CA ILE A 45 2.10 -11.20 -26.41
C ILE A 45 0.67 -11.65 -26.74
N HIS A 46 0.27 -12.79 -26.20
CA HIS A 46 -1.10 -13.31 -26.29
C HIS A 46 -1.93 -12.88 -25.10
N SER A 47 -1.36 -12.93 -23.90
CA SER A 47 -2.03 -12.50 -22.68
C SER A 47 -1.04 -12.16 -21.57
N VAL A 48 -1.56 -11.41 -20.60
CA VAL A 48 -0.90 -11.13 -19.33
C VAL A 48 -1.82 -11.62 -18.22
N SER A 49 -1.25 -12.23 -17.17
CA SER A 49 -1.97 -12.56 -15.94
C SER A 49 -1.21 -12.12 -14.70
N GLU A 50 -1.92 -11.87 -13.61
CA GLU A 50 -1.32 -11.70 -12.28
C GLU A 50 -0.71 -13.04 -11.83
N ALA A 51 0.49 -13.02 -11.23
CA ALA A 51 1.26 -14.24 -11.02
C ALA A 51 0.81 -15.11 -9.84
N THR A 52 0.11 -14.54 -8.85
CA THR A 52 -0.37 -15.23 -7.64
C THR A 52 -1.56 -16.13 -7.96
N GLU A 53 -2.59 -15.58 -8.60
CA GLU A 53 -3.84 -16.29 -8.90
C GLU A 53 -3.93 -16.76 -10.37
N ASP A 54 -2.97 -16.37 -11.21
CA ASP A 54 -2.95 -16.65 -12.65
C ASP A 54 -4.21 -16.17 -13.40
N VAL A 55 -4.77 -15.05 -12.96
CA VAL A 55 -5.95 -14.42 -13.56
C VAL A 55 -5.53 -13.46 -14.66
N ALA A 56 -6.14 -13.57 -15.84
CA ALA A 56 -5.85 -12.69 -16.97
C ALA A 56 -6.22 -11.24 -16.66
N VAL A 57 -5.31 -10.32 -16.98
CA VAL A 57 -5.46 -8.89 -16.71
C VAL A 57 -4.92 -8.05 -17.87
N THR A 58 -5.45 -6.83 -18.01
CA THR A 58 -4.90 -5.79 -18.90
C THR A 58 -4.52 -4.53 -18.14
N GLN A 59 -4.53 -4.58 -16.80
CA GLN A 59 -4.05 -3.53 -15.92
C GLN A 59 -3.29 -4.20 -14.77
N GLY A 60 -2.27 -3.54 -14.25
CA GLY A 60 -1.50 -4.03 -13.11
C GLY A 60 -1.37 -3.00 -12.00
N VAL A 61 -0.73 -3.38 -10.89
CA VAL A 61 -0.37 -2.50 -9.78
C VAL A 61 1.15 -2.41 -9.64
N LEU A 62 1.62 -1.35 -8.99
CA LEU A 62 3.04 -1.21 -8.68
C LEU A 62 3.52 -2.40 -7.84
N GLN A 63 4.76 -2.86 -8.09
CA GLN A 63 5.37 -4.04 -7.46
C GLN A 63 4.66 -5.37 -7.74
N GLY A 64 3.53 -5.36 -8.45
CA GLY A 64 2.86 -6.57 -8.93
C GLY A 64 3.76 -7.37 -9.88
N THR A 65 3.68 -8.70 -9.77
CA THR A 65 4.37 -9.61 -10.70
C THR A 65 3.37 -10.23 -11.65
N TYR A 66 3.72 -10.24 -12.93
CA TYR A 66 2.84 -10.66 -14.02
C TYR A 66 3.50 -11.74 -14.87
N ILE A 67 2.66 -12.66 -15.35
CA ILE A 67 3.03 -13.72 -16.28
C ILE A 67 2.65 -13.25 -17.68
N ILE A 68 3.66 -13.04 -18.53
CA ILE A 68 3.47 -12.78 -19.95
C ILE A 68 3.44 -14.11 -20.68
N ARG A 69 2.38 -14.37 -21.45
CA ARG A 69 2.27 -15.55 -22.34
C ARG A 69 2.34 -15.13 -23.79
N GLY A 70 3.16 -15.81 -24.58
CA GLY A 70 3.51 -15.34 -25.91
C GLY A 70 4.33 -16.31 -26.76
N GLU A 71 5.02 -15.74 -27.74
CA GLU A 71 5.99 -16.41 -28.61
C GLU A 71 7.27 -15.56 -28.73
N TYR A 72 8.39 -16.21 -29.04
CA TYR A 72 9.72 -15.59 -29.27
C TYR A 72 10.24 -14.79 -28.06
N LEU A 73 9.83 -15.16 -26.84
CA LEU A 73 10.25 -14.50 -25.61
C LEU A 73 11.62 -14.98 -25.11
N GLY A 74 12.18 -16.05 -25.69
CA GLY A 74 13.37 -16.70 -25.15
C GLY A 74 14.65 -15.87 -25.20
N THR A 75 14.63 -14.74 -25.91
CA THR A 75 15.71 -13.74 -25.93
C THR A 75 15.29 -12.38 -25.34
N LEU A 76 14.28 -12.37 -24.47
CA LEU A 76 13.84 -11.17 -23.76
C LEU A 76 15.02 -10.49 -23.08
N SER A 77 15.19 -9.21 -23.39
CA SER A 77 16.33 -8.41 -22.95
C SER A 77 15.89 -7.18 -22.17
N LYS A 78 14.71 -6.61 -22.49
CA LYS A 78 14.15 -5.46 -21.78
C LYS A 78 12.63 -5.53 -21.72
N VAL A 79 12.10 -4.99 -20.63
CA VAL A 79 10.68 -4.82 -20.35
C VAL A 79 10.48 -3.37 -19.95
N TYR A 80 9.42 -2.74 -20.43
CA TYR A 80 9.06 -1.38 -20.07
C TYR A 80 7.58 -1.30 -19.74
N PHE A 81 7.24 -0.58 -18.67
CA PHE A 81 5.86 -0.13 -18.39
C PHE A 81 5.85 1.39 -18.51
N ASN A 82 5.02 1.92 -19.41
CA ASN A 82 4.94 3.36 -19.67
C ASN A 82 6.31 4.01 -19.92
N GLY A 83 7.17 3.30 -20.67
CA GLY A 83 8.54 3.74 -20.98
C GLY A 83 9.56 3.59 -19.85
N TYR A 84 9.14 3.21 -18.63
CA TYR A 84 10.03 2.94 -17.51
C TYR A 84 10.51 1.50 -17.52
N GLN A 85 11.83 1.29 -17.48
CA GLN A 85 12.41 -0.04 -17.60
C GLN A 85 12.15 -0.88 -16.34
N ALA A 86 11.60 -2.08 -16.54
CA ALA A 86 11.35 -3.06 -15.50
C ALA A 86 12.42 -4.14 -15.43
N GLY A 87 12.57 -4.70 -14.23
CA GLY A 87 13.39 -5.88 -13.99
C GLY A 87 12.61 -7.17 -14.28
N PHE A 88 13.35 -8.21 -14.65
CA PHE A 88 12.86 -9.59 -14.72
C PHE A 88 14.02 -10.53 -14.43
N ASN A 89 13.72 -11.78 -14.04
CA ASN A 89 14.74 -12.81 -13.87
C ASN A 89 14.87 -13.63 -15.16
N PRO A 90 15.99 -13.57 -15.89
CA PRO A 90 16.18 -14.34 -17.12
C PRO A 90 16.04 -15.86 -16.92
N ALA A 91 16.26 -16.38 -15.70
CA ALA A 91 16.07 -17.79 -15.39
C ALA A 91 14.60 -18.23 -15.41
N PHE A 92 13.65 -17.28 -15.35
CA PHE A 92 12.21 -17.51 -15.43
C PHE A 92 11.63 -17.10 -16.80
N VAL A 93 12.49 -16.96 -17.80
CA VAL A 93 12.08 -16.70 -19.19
C VAL A 93 12.24 -17.97 -20.01
N THR A 94 11.19 -18.31 -20.74
CA THR A 94 11.17 -19.35 -21.77
C THR A 94 10.78 -18.70 -23.09
N ASP A 95 10.64 -19.49 -24.16
CA ASP A 95 10.18 -18.94 -25.44
C ASP A 95 8.72 -18.46 -25.41
N ASN A 96 7.92 -18.94 -24.44
CA ASN A 96 6.49 -18.69 -24.39
C ASN A 96 6.00 -18.01 -23.11
N ILE A 97 6.85 -17.92 -22.08
CA ILE A 97 6.49 -17.38 -20.77
C ILE A 97 7.62 -16.50 -20.25
N ALA A 98 7.27 -15.34 -19.70
CA ALA A 98 8.18 -14.50 -18.91
C ALA A 98 7.46 -13.98 -17.66
N PHE A 99 8.17 -13.94 -16.53
CA PHE A 99 7.71 -13.29 -15.31
C PHE A 99 8.34 -11.90 -15.21
N VAL A 100 7.51 -10.87 -15.07
CA VAL A 100 7.94 -9.47 -15.03
C VAL A 100 7.34 -8.78 -13.81
N THR A 101 8.10 -7.89 -13.16
CA THR A 101 7.62 -7.15 -11.98
C THR A 101 7.52 -5.67 -12.33
N VAL A 102 6.37 -5.06 -12.05
CA VAL A 102 6.16 -3.61 -12.25
C VAL A 102 7.02 -2.85 -11.24
N PRO A 103 7.89 -1.92 -11.67
CA PRO A 103 8.68 -1.12 -10.74
C PRO A 103 7.81 -0.18 -9.89
N VAL A 104 8.22 0.06 -8.64
CA VAL A 104 7.53 1.00 -7.73
C VAL A 104 7.47 2.44 -8.28
N ASN A 105 8.44 2.83 -9.11
CA ASN A 105 8.51 4.17 -9.70
C ASN A 105 8.00 4.23 -11.15
N ALA A 106 7.29 3.19 -11.62
CA ALA A 106 6.72 3.19 -12.96
C ALA A 106 5.63 4.28 -13.05
N PRO A 107 5.66 5.17 -14.06
CA PRO A 107 4.62 6.18 -14.24
C PRO A 107 3.26 5.55 -14.55
N TYR A 108 2.17 6.08 -13.98
CA TYR A 108 0.80 5.55 -14.15
C TYR A 108 -0.22 6.62 -14.59
N VAL A 109 -0.12 7.88 -14.17
CA VAL A 109 -1.04 8.96 -14.60
C VAL A 109 -0.64 9.56 -15.94
N GLY A 110 -1.62 9.78 -16.83
CA GLY A 110 -1.42 10.51 -18.09
C GLY A 110 -0.44 9.81 -19.04
N GLN A 111 -0.29 8.50 -18.89
CA GLN A 111 0.61 7.68 -19.70
C GLN A 111 -0.13 7.01 -20.85
N ALA A 112 0.64 6.48 -21.79
CA ALA A 112 0.09 5.77 -22.95
C ALA A 112 -0.49 4.38 -22.59
N ASN A 113 -0.30 3.89 -21.35
CA ASN A 113 -0.73 2.59 -20.88
C ASN A 113 -0.17 1.43 -21.72
N ILE A 114 1.17 1.37 -21.81
CA ILE A 114 1.89 0.42 -22.66
C ILE A 114 2.85 -0.44 -21.84
N LEU A 115 2.68 -1.75 -21.95
CA LEU A 115 3.73 -2.74 -21.70
C LEU A 115 4.51 -2.98 -23.00
N ARG A 116 5.82 -2.80 -22.97
CA ARG A 116 6.70 -3.02 -24.13
C ARG A 116 7.78 -4.05 -23.81
N LEU A 117 7.95 -5.04 -24.68
CA LEU A 117 9.01 -6.04 -24.58
C LEU A 117 10.01 -5.87 -25.73
N GLU A 118 11.29 -6.01 -25.43
CA GLU A 118 12.37 -6.06 -26.43
C GLU A 118 13.13 -7.39 -26.34
N THR A 119 13.22 -8.09 -27.46
CA THR A 119 14.04 -9.30 -27.64
C THR A 119 15.10 -9.05 -28.71
N LEU A 120 15.97 -10.02 -28.98
CA LEU A 120 16.91 -9.91 -30.10
C LEU A 120 16.21 -9.85 -31.47
N GLY A 121 14.99 -10.39 -31.57
CA GLY A 121 14.21 -10.41 -32.81
C GLY A 121 13.35 -9.16 -33.04
N GLY A 122 13.27 -8.23 -32.08
CA GLY A 122 12.54 -6.97 -32.23
C GLY A 122 11.83 -6.54 -30.94
N ALA A 123 10.73 -5.80 -31.09
CA ALA A 123 9.94 -5.32 -29.97
C ALA A 123 8.43 -5.45 -30.24
N VAL A 124 7.65 -5.49 -29.17
CA VAL A 124 6.17 -5.48 -29.21
C VAL A 124 5.64 -4.59 -28.10
N GLU A 125 4.51 -3.95 -28.36
CA GLU A 125 3.74 -3.15 -27.41
C GLU A 125 2.40 -3.83 -27.16
N TYR A 126 1.91 -3.72 -25.94
CA TYR A 126 0.65 -4.30 -25.47
C TYR A 126 -0.04 -3.31 -24.55
N ASP A 127 -1.36 -3.17 -24.72
CA ASP A 127 -2.19 -2.27 -23.92
C ASP A 127 -2.25 -2.78 -22.48
N PHE A 128 -1.56 -2.07 -21.59
CA PHE A 128 -1.43 -2.41 -20.19
C PHE A 128 -1.30 -1.15 -19.35
N SER A 129 -2.37 -0.79 -18.64
CA SER A 129 -2.35 0.36 -17.72
C SER A 129 -1.88 -0.05 -16.32
N LEU A 130 -1.63 0.95 -15.48
CA LEU A 130 -1.25 0.76 -14.08
C LEU A 130 -2.28 1.44 -13.17
N LEU A 131 -2.75 0.70 -12.18
CA LEU A 131 -3.68 1.10 -11.14
C LEU A 131 -2.91 1.33 -9.84
N THR A 132 -3.18 2.46 -9.18
CA THR A 132 -2.68 2.73 -7.83
C THR A 132 -3.62 3.71 -7.15
N ILE A 133 -3.74 3.59 -5.83
CA ILE A 133 -4.30 4.64 -4.97
C ILE A 133 -3.10 5.35 -4.35
N GLU A 134 -2.95 6.64 -4.60
CA GLU A 134 -1.87 7.46 -4.04
C GLU A 134 -2.27 8.03 -2.68
N GLU A 135 -3.48 8.56 -2.60
CA GLU A 135 -4.03 9.19 -1.43
C GLU A 135 -5.57 9.18 -1.51
N PHE A 136 -6.21 9.56 -0.41
CA PHE A 136 -7.63 9.85 -0.41
C PHE A 136 -7.94 11.04 0.49
N THR A 137 -9.06 11.70 0.20
CA THR A 137 -9.64 12.72 1.08
C THR A 137 -11.06 12.35 1.47
N GLU A 138 -11.54 12.92 2.56
CA GLU A 138 -12.86 12.69 3.11
C GLU A 138 -13.69 13.97 3.01
N GLU A 139 -14.97 13.86 2.67
CA GLU A 139 -15.91 14.98 2.65
C GLU A 139 -17.25 14.52 3.24
N THR A 140 -17.98 15.41 3.92
CA THR A 140 -19.38 15.17 4.27
C THR A 140 -20.28 16.17 3.55
N VAL A 141 -21.20 15.67 2.72
CA VAL A 141 -22.17 16.48 1.99
C VAL A 141 -23.57 16.05 2.39
N ASP A 142 -24.36 16.97 2.95
CA ASP A 142 -25.73 16.71 3.40
C ASP A 142 -25.88 15.49 4.33
N GLY A 143 -24.85 15.20 5.13
CA GLY A 143 -24.81 14.08 6.06
C GLY A 143 -24.35 12.74 5.46
N VAL A 144 -24.00 12.71 4.17
CA VAL A 144 -23.39 11.55 3.51
C VAL A 144 -21.87 11.69 3.56
N LYS A 145 -21.19 10.67 4.08
CA LYS A 145 -19.71 10.59 4.08
C LYS A 145 -19.23 10.12 2.71
N LEU A 146 -18.38 10.92 2.09
CA LEU A 146 -17.74 10.63 0.81
C LEU A 146 -16.25 10.43 1.01
N VAL A 147 -15.68 9.49 0.24
CA VAL A 147 -14.23 9.36 0.08
C VAL A 147 -13.88 9.62 -1.37
N HIS A 148 -12.90 10.49 -1.59
CA HIS A 148 -12.30 10.77 -2.89
C HIS A 148 -10.95 10.06 -2.97
N LEU A 149 -10.85 9.03 -3.78
CA LEU A 149 -9.62 8.30 -4.06
C LEU A 149 -8.90 8.99 -5.21
N PHE A 150 -7.60 9.28 -5.04
CA PHE A 150 -6.73 9.86 -6.06
C PHE A 150 -5.64 8.88 -6.46
N GLY A 151 -5.30 8.82 -7.75
CA GLY A 151 -4.25 7.92 -8.24
C GLY A 151 -4.29 7.65 -9.73
N GLY A 152 -4.00 6.40 -10.12
CA GLY A 152 -3.71 5.98 -11.50
C GLY A 152 -4.82 5.19 -12.20
N ASP A 153 -5.12 5.57 -13.43
CA ASP A 153 -6.12 5.01 -14.37
C ASP A 153 -7.32 4.27 -13.75
N PHE A 154 -8.21 5.04 -13.13
CA PHE A 154 -9.47 4.56 -12.57
C PHE A 154 -10.61 4.46 -13.59
N THR A 155 -10.35 4.70 -14.89
CA THR A 155 -11.39 4.81 -15.94
C THR A 155 -12.36 3.63 -15.96
N ASP A 156 -11.85 2.42 -15.70
CA ASP A 156 -12.59 1.15 -15.76
C ASP A 156 -12.95 0.60 -14.37
N THR A 157 -13.03 1.46 -13.34
CA THR A 157 -13.44 1.08 -11.98
C THR A 157 -14.77 0.34 -12.00
N SER A 158 -14.78 -0.86 -11.43
CA SER A 158 -15.96 -1.74 -11.39
C SER A 158 -16.55 -1.85 -9.99
N THR A 159 -15.71 -1.90 -8.96
CA THR A 159 -16.15 -2.02 -7.56
C THR A 159 -15.18 -1.30 -6.64
N VAL A 160 -15.72 -0.73 -5.57
CA VAL A 160 -14.95 -0.23 -4.42
C VAL A 160 -15.52 -0.90 -3.17
N THR A 161 -14.65 -1.45 -2.33
CA THR A 161 -15.04 -2.23 -1.14
C THR A 161 -14.20 -1.77 0.05
N PHE A 162 -14.87 -1.48 1.16
CA PHE A 162 -14.23 -1.24 2.45
C PHE A 162 -14.09 -2.58 3.17
N VAL A 163 -12.86 -2.98 3.47
CA VAL A 163 -12.53 -4.27 4.06
C VAL A 163 -11.88 -4.06 5.42
N SER A 164 -12.42 -4.70 6.45
CA SER A 164 -11.88 -4.68 7.82
C SER A 164 -11.74 -6.08 8.39
N GLY A 165 -10.88 -6.23 9.40
CA GLY A 165 -10.53 -7.54 9.97
C GLY A 165 -9.71 -8.41 9.02
N SER A 166 -9.63 -9.71 9.31
CA SER A 166 -8.94 -10.68 8.46
C SER A 166 -9.62 -12.05 8.50
N GLU A 167 -9.44 -12.84 7.42
CA GLU A 167 -9.92 -14.23 7.40
C GLU A 167 -9.29 -15.07 8.51
N GLU A 168 -7.99 -14.84 8.80
CA GLU A 168 -7.24 -15.56 9.83
C GLU A 168 -7.87 -15.37 11.23
N ASN A 169 -8.33 -14.15 11.52
CA ASN A 169 -8.97 -13.82 12.79
C ASN A 169 -10.47 -14.15 12.82
N GLY A 170 -11.05 -14.59 11.69
CA GLY A 170 -12.46 -14.94 11.57
C GLY A 170 -13.42 -13.76 11.73
N ASN A 171 -12.93 -12.54 11.54
CA ASN A 171 -13.68 -11.28 11.68
C ASN A 171 -13.66 -10.43 10.40
N LEU A 172 -13.34 -11.02 9.24
CA LEU A 172 -13.37 -10.33 7.95
C LEU A 172 -14.77 -9.76 7.68
N VAL A 173 -14.82 -8.47 7.38
CA VAL A 173 -16.02 -7.76 6.94
C VAL A 173 -15.69 -7.04 5.64
N GLU A 174 -16.50 -7.26 4.61
CA GLU A 174 -16.39 -6.61 3.31
C GLU A 174 -17.69 -5.83 3.03
N LEU A 175 -17.58 -4.50 2.92
CA LEU A 175 -18.70 -3.60 2.69
C LEU A 175 -18.53 -2.91 1.33
N PRO A 176 -19.36 -3.25 0.32
CA PRO A 176 -19.30 -2.60 -0.98
C PRO A 176 -19.79 -1.15 -0.87
N ALA A 177 -19.07 -0.22 -1.51
CA ALA A 177 -19.39 1.19 -1.55
C ALA A 177 -20.18 1.57 -2.80
N GLU A 178 -21.01 2.62 -2.69
CA GLU A 178 -21.69 3.21 -3.84
C GLU A 178 -20.73 4.16 -4.57
N ILE A 179 -20.48 3.91 -5.85
CA ILE A 179 -19.63 4.76 -6.68
C ILE A 179 -20.44 5.95 -7.21
N VAL A 180 -20.08 7.15 -6.75
CA VAL A 180 -20.74 8.42 -7.11
C VAL A 180 -20.10 9.04 -8.35
N PHE A 181 -18.79 8.90 -8.49
CA PHE A 181 -18.04 9.52 -9.59
C PHE A 181 -16.81 8.69 -9.98
N VAL A 182 -16.51 8.66 -11.29
CA VAL A 182 -15.31 8.03 -11.84
C VAL A 182 -14.72 8.94 -12.92
N SER A 183 -13.41 9.12 -12.86
CA SER A 183 -12.56 9.72 -13.90
C SER A 183 -11.25 8.93 -13.98
N GLU A 184 -10.31 9.34 -14.84
CA GLU A 184 -9.00 8.67 -14.93
C GLU A 184 -8.20 8.75 -13.61
N THR A 185 -8.29 9.86 -12.87
CA THR A 185 -7.42 10.14 -11.72
C THR A 185 -8.16 10.30 -10.39
N MET A 186 -9.49 10.24 -10.41
CA MET A 186 -10.33 10.37 -9.21
C MET A 186 -11.54 9.46 -9.25
N VAL A 187 -11.81 8.77 -8.15
CA VAL A 187 -13.06 8.05 -7.87
C VAL A 187 -13.66 8.57 -6.58
N THR A 188 -14.95 8.90 -6.59
CA THR A 188 -15.69 9.26 -5.37
C THR A 188 -16.66 8.16 -5.03
N VAL A 189 -16.67 7.75 -3.76
CA VAL A 189 -17.61 6.76 -3.23
C VAL A 189 -18.30 7.24 -1.96
N GLU A 190 -19.51 6.74 -1.71
CA GLU A 190 -20.16 6.88 -0.40
C GLU A 190 -19.59 5.82 0.55
N VAL A 191 -19.21 6.25 1.77
CA VAL A 191 -18.73 5.34 2.81
C VAL A 191 -19.92 4.49 3.29
N PRO A 192 -19.84 3.15 3.24
CA PRO A 192 -20.90 2.28 3.74
C PRO A 192 -21.17 2.48 5.23
N ASP A 193 -22.43 2.29 5.64
CA ASP A 193 -22.82 2.29 7.06
C ASP A 193 -22.02 1.27 7.86
N GLY A 194 -21.55 1.66 9.05
CA GLY A 194 -20.83 0.78 9.97
C GLY A 194 -19.33 0.64 9.69
N VAL A 195 -18.77 1.39 8.74
CA VAL A 195 -17.32 1.52 8.58
C VAL A 195 -16.76 2.48 9.63
N GLU A 196 -16.10 1.92 10.64
CA GLU A 196 -15.28 2.68 11.60
C GLU A 196 -13.79 2.68 11.22
N GLN A 197 -13.35 1.57 10.63
CA GLN A 197 -12.02 1.36 10.09
C GLN A 197 -12.09 0.37 8.92
N ALA A 198 -11.34 0.63 7.85
CA ALA A 198 -11.17 -0.34 6.76
C ALA A 198 -10.00 0.03 5.84
N PHE A 199 -9.43 -0.93 5.14
CA PHE A 199 -8.72 -0.65 3.89
C PHE A 199 -9.72 -0.53 2.75
N ILE A 200 -9.47 0.39 1.82
CA ILE A 200 -10.33 0.57 0.64
C ILE A 200 -9.69 -0.17 -0.53
N TYR A 201 -10.41 -1.14 -1.08
CA TYR A 201 -10.01 -1.89 -2.26
C TYR A 201 -10.80 -1.38 -3.46
N LEU A 202 -10.09 -0.96 -4.50
CA LEU A 202 -10.66 -0.56 -5.78
C LEU A 202 -10.27 -1.60 -6.83
N ALA A 203 -11.28 -2.25 -7.42
CA ALA A 203 -11.09 -3.17 -8.53
C ALA A 203 -11.57 -2.55 -9.84
N THR A 204 -10.91 -2.91 -10.94
CA THR A 204 -11.31 -2.50 -12.28
C THR A 204 -11.76 -3.69 -13.13
N SER A 205 -12.53 -3.40 -14.17
CA SER A 205 -12.90 -4.42 -15.17
C SER A 205 -11.71 -4.95 -15.98
N ARG A 206 -10.54 -4.29 -15.89
CA ARG A 206 -9.25 -4.74 -16.46
C ARG A 206 -8.51 -5.74 -15.56
N GLY A 207 -9.06 -6.07 -14.39
CA GLY A 207 -8.62 -7.15 -13.52
C GLY A 207 -7.58 -6.75 -12.46
N ALA A 208 -7.19 -5.48 -12.37
CA ALA A 208 -6.36 -4.99 -11.28
C ALA A 208 -7.19 -4.67 -10.04
N ILE A 209 -6.58 -4.84 -8.87
CA ILE A 209 -7.13 -4.43 -7.57
C ILE A 209 -6.04 -3.64 -6.85
N ALA A 210 -6.33 -2.38 -6.51
CA ALA A 210 -5.47 -1.54 -5.68
C ALA A 210 -6.05 -1.38 -4.29
N GLN A 211 -5.17 -1.23 -3.31
CA GLN A 211 -5.50 -1.03 -1.90
C GLN A 211 -5.03 0.36 -1.48
N SER A 212 -5.85 1.09 -0.71
CA SER A 212 -5.47 2.35 -0.07
C SER A 212 -4.72 2.10 1.25
N ASP A 213 -4.26 3.19 1.87
CA ASP A 213 -3.99 3.19 3.32
C ASP A 213 -5.30 2.99 4.12
N SER A 214 -5.20 2.73 5.43
CA SER A 214 -6.38 2.52 6.29
C SER A 214 -7.24 3.79 6.35
N TYR A 215 -8.52 3.65 6.02
CA TYR A 215 -9.59 4.58 6.37
C TYR A 215 -10.00 4.38 7.83
N GLY A 216 -10.37 5.47 8.51
CA GLY A 216 -10.87 5.44 9.89
C GLY A 216 -9.80 5.16 10.95
N PHE A 217 -10.22 4.66 12.12
CA PHE A 217 -9.34 4.48 13.30
C PHE A 217 -9.19 3.02 13.70
N SER A 218 -7.97 2.58 14.02
CA SER A 218 -7.77 1.32 14.76
C SER A 218 -8.43 1.34 16.15
N TYR A 219 -8.56 2.53 16.73
CA TYR A 219 -9.30 2.75 17.96
C TYR A 219 -9.90 4.15 17.99
N SER A 220 -11.23 4.23 17.91
CA SER A 220 -11.94 5.51 18.00
C SER A 220 -12.05 5.97 19.45
N ILE A 221 -11.72 7.25 19.69
CA ILE A 221 -11.91 7.91 20.99
C ILE A 221 -13.17 8.76 20.94
N TYR A 222 -13.40 9.46 19.82
CA TYR A 222 -14.60 10.26 19.62
C TYR A 222 -14.99 10.30 18.14
N ILE A 223 -16.20 9.82 17.84
CA ILE A 223 -16.89 9.94 16.54
C ILE A 223 -18.36 10.20 16.86
N ASP A 224 -18.82 11.45 16.77
CA ASP A 224 -20.17 11.91 17.18
C ASP A 224 -20.54 11.68 18.67
N GLU A 225 -19.88 10.75 19.34
CA GLU A 225 -20.03 10.39 20.73
C GLU A 225 -18.66 9.95 21.26
N LEU A 226 -18.43 10.20 22.56
CA LEU A 226 -17.24 9.73 23.25
C LEU A 226 -17.29 8.20 23.39
N HIS A 227 -16.17 7.53 23.12
CA HIS A 227 -16.06 6.09 23.31
C HIS A 227 -16.53 5.70 24.73
N PRO A 228 -17.41 4.69 24.90
CA PRO A 228 -18.10 4.44 26.18
C PRO A 228 -17.21 4.17 27.39
N GLU A 229 -15.98 3.70 27.15
CA GLU A 229 -14.99 3.42 28.18
C GLU A 229 -14.11 4.63 28.55
N TRP A 230 -14.26 5.75 27.85
CA TRP A 230 -13.57 7.00 28.12
C TRP A 230 -14.43 7.94 28.95
N THR A 231 -13.77 8.79 29.72
CA THR A 231 -14.42 9.90 30.42
C THR A 231 -13.67 11.19 30.14
N THR A 232 -14.37 12.32 30.23
CA THR A 232 -13.74 13.64 30.10
C THR A 232 -13.63 14.34 31.45
N SER A 233 -12.62 15.19 31.56
CA SER A 233 -12.39 16.11 32.67
C SER A 233 -11.75 17.37 32.10
N GLU A 234 -11.57 18.38 32.94
CA GLU A 234 -10.95 19.63 32.54
C GLU A 234 -10.25 20.30 33.72
N TRP A 235 -9.29 21.17 33.43
CA TRP A 235 -8.75 22.12 34.41
C TRP A 235 -8.92 23.54 33.88
N GLY A 236 -10.00 24.20 34.27
CA GLY A 236 -10.34 25.54 33.79
C GLY A 236 -11.17 25.53 32.51
N GLY A 237 -12.12 26.46 32.42
CA GLY A 237 -13.09 26.51 31.33
C GLY A 237 -14.17 25.41 31.41
N THR A 238 -14.77 25.07 30.26
CA THR A 238 -15.88 24.10 30.12
C THR A 238 -15.82 23.42 28.75
N HIS A 239 -16.48 22.28 28.59
CA HIS A 239 -16.68 21.66 27.27
C HIS A 239 -18.12 21.18 27.05
N ASP A 240 -18.48 21.03 25.79
CA ASP A 240 -19.73 20.44 25.31
C ASP A 240 -19.39 19.32 24.33
N LEU A 241 -19.85 18.09 24.60
CA LEU A 241 -19.60 16.90 23.77
C LEU A 241 -20.61 16.74 22.63
N ALA A 242 -21.55 17.67 22.45
CA ALA A 242 -22.60 17.57 21.42
C ALA A 242 -22.72 18.87 20.61
N SER A 243 -21.59 19.50 20.27
CA SER A 243 -21.57 20.72 19.46
C SER A 243 -21.87 20.41 18.00
N THR A 244 -22.65 21.24 17.31
CA THR A 244 -23.06 20.99 15.92
C THR A 244 -22.09 21.56 14.88
N GLU A 245 -21.04 22.26 15.30
CA GLU A 245 -19.92 22.65 14.45
C GLU A 245 -18.99 21.44 14.29
N VAL A 246 -19.07 20.74 13.17
CA VAL A 246 -18.42 19.42 12.98
C VAL A 246 -17.37 19.42 11.89
N ALA A 247 -16.36 18.57 12.03
CA ALA A 247 -15.47 18.17 10.95
C ALA A 247 -16.16 17.11 10.10
N LEU A 248 -16.73 16.09 10.76
CA LEU A 248 -17.42 14.97 10.15
C LEU A 248 -18.62 14.57 11.03
N GLY A 249 -19.69 14.05 10.42
CA GLY A 249 -20.83 13.53 11.17
C GLY A 249 -21.81 14.59 11.69
N GLN A 250 -22.26 14.43 12.92
CA GLN A 250 -23.32 15.20 13.60
C GLN A 250 -22.83 16.04 14.78
N TYR A 251 -21.83 15.57 15.53
CA TYR A 251 -21.37 16.23 16.75
C TYR A 251 -19.86 16.27 16.90
N SER A 252 -19.34 17.42 17.35
CA SER A 252 -17.96 17.59 17.81
C SER A 252 -17.90 18.01 19.28
N ILE A 253 -16.68 18.04 19.83
CA ILE A 253 -16.41 18.56 21.15
C ILE A 253 -16.03 20.03 21.07
N LYS A 254 -16.85 20.91 21.64
CA LYS A 254 -16.50 22.31 21.86
C LYS A 254 -15.74 22.48 23.16
N SER A 255 -14.54 23.01 23.10
CA SER A 255 -13.67 23.29 24.25
C SER A 255 -13.57 24.80 24.45
N ILE A 256 -13.96 25.27 25.63
CA ILE A 256 -13.84 26.65 26.06
C ILE A 256 -12.81 26.71 27.16
N ARG A 257 -11.76 27.50 26.97
CA ARG A 257 -10.56 27.51 27.82
C ARG A 257 -10.14 28.92 28.24
N GLU A 258 -9.60 29.02 29.45
CA GLU A 258 -8.75 30.12 29.91
C GLU A 258 -7.29 29.87 29.47
N GLY A 259 -6.41 30.85 29.62
CA GLY A 259 -5.00 30.67 29.27
C GLY A 259 -4.37 29.48 30.02
N TRP A 260 -3.70 28.58 29.30
CA TRP A 260 -3.06 27.36 29.84
C TRP A 260 -3.98 26.30 30.48
N SER A 261 -5.30 26.49 30.37
CA SER A 261 -6.28 25.47 30.76
C SER A 261 -6.39 24.37 29.69
N GLY A 262 -6.98 23.23 30.04
CA GLY A 262 -7.11 22.15 29.07
C GLY A 262 -8.28 21.20 29.28
N LEU A 263 -8.52 20.44 28.22
CA LEU A 263 -9.49 19.35 28.11
C LEU A 263 -8.75 18.02 28.30
N THR A 264 -9.25 17.18 29.19
CA THR A 264 -8.69 15.87 29.50
C THR A 264 -9.62 14.77 29.02
N PHE A 265 -9.04 13.74 28.43
CA PHE A 265 -9.66 12.46 28.14
C PHE A 265 -8.96 11.38 28.98
N LEU A 266 -9.72 10.69 29.82
CA LEU A 266 -9.23 9.60 30.66
C LEU A 266 -9.56 8.27 30.00
N ALA A 267 -8.52 7.49 29.73
CA ALA A 267 -8.57 6.25 28.97
C ALA A 267 -8.61 5.02 29.90
N PRO A 268 -9.13 3.87 29.43
CA PRO A 268 -9.17 2.62 30.21
C PRO A 268 -7.81 1.89 30.34
N ASN A 269 -6.69 2.58 30.14
CA ASN A 269 -5.32 2.05 29.96
C ASN A 269 -5.15 1.26 28.65
N ILE A 270 -5.02 1.99 27.55
CA ILE A 270 -4.80 1.46 26.20
C ILE A 270 -3.34 1.01 26.05
N PRO A 271 -3.03 -0.19 25.53
CA PRO A 271 -1.66 -0.59 25.22
C PRO A 271 -1.00 0.38 24.23
N PHE A 272 0.19 0.88 24.55
CA PHE A 272 0.87 1.86 23.69
C PHE A 272 1.40 1.24 22.39
N ASP A 273 1.84 -0.02 22.44
CA ASP A 273 2.50 -0.73 21.35
C ASP A 273 1.54 -1.35 20.32
N GLU A 274 0.23 -1.16 20.49
CA GLU A 274 -0.79 -1.60 19.54
C GLU A 274 -1.08 -0.58 18.44
N TYR A 275 -0.55 0.65 18.54
CA TYR A 275 -0.86 1.76 17.64
C TYR A 275 0.41 2.48 17.20
N ASP A 276 0.38 3.07 15.99
CA ASP A 276 1.52 3.77 15.40
C ASP A 276 1.38 5.30 15.52
N ALA A 277 0.15 5.81 15.48
CA ALA A 277 -0.13 7.24 15.50
C ALA A 277 -1.45 7.58 16.20
N ILE A 278 -1.62 8.86 16.52
CA ILE A 278 -2.90 9.45 16.90
C ILE A 278 -3.32 10.46 15.84
N THR A 279 -4.59 10.47 15.48
CA THR A 279 -5.15 11.46 14.57
C THR A 279 -6.35 12.17 15.18
N VAL A 280 -6.46 13.46 14.88
CA VAL A 280 -7.49 14.35 15.42
C VAL A 280 -7.79 15.48 14.44
N SER A 281 -9.06 15.81 14.29
CA SER A 281 -9.49 17.06 13.64
C SER A 281 -9.68 18.16 14.69
N VAL A 282 -9.02 19.30 14.49
CA VAL A 282 -9.15 20.47 15.36
C VAL A 282 -9.59 21.72 14.60
N TYR A 283 -10.34 22.60 15.26
CA TYR A 283 -10.78 23.87 14.69
C TYR A 283 -10.49 25.03 15.62
N GLY A 284 -9.94 26.12 15.10
CA GLY A 284 -9.69 27.35 15.85
C GLY A 284 -10.71 28.45 15.53
N THR A 285 -11.24 29.13 16.56
CA THR A 285 -12.02 30.38 16.35
C THR A 285 -11.18 31.64 16.49
N GLY A 286 -9.89 31.50 16.80
CA GLY A 286 -8.99 32.57 17.20
C GLY A 286 -8.24 33.23 16.04
N ALA A 287 -6.97 33.56 16.25
CA ALA A 287 -6.10 34.19 15.25
C ALA A 287 -5.06 33.21 14.71
N ALA A 288 -4.47 33.53 13.57
CA ALA A 288 -3.40 32.71 13.00
C ALA A 288 -2.20 32.66 13.97
N GLY A 289 -1.65 31.46 14.19
CA GLY A 289 -0.61 31.18 15.18
C GLY A 289 -1.15 30.74 16.55
N ASP A 290 -2.47 30.69 16.75
CA ASP A 290 -3.05 30.03 17.92
C ASP A 290 -2.78 28.52 17.87
N SER A 291 -2.64 27.90 19.04
CA SER A 291 -2.31 26.49 19.14
C SER A 291 -2.93 25.81 20.35
N VAL A 292 -3.10 24.50 20.22
CA VAL A 292 -3.40 23.60 21.32
C VAL A 292 -2.27 22.57 21.40
N THR A 293 -1.78 22.29 22.59
CA THR A 293 -0.75 21.27 22.81
C THR A 293 -1.41 19.97 23.26
N LEU A 294 -1.14 18.89 22.54
CA LEU A 294 -1.54 17.54 22.90
C LEU A 294 -0.46 16.86 23.75
N ALA A 295 -0.86 16.27 24.87
CA ALA A 295 0.00 15.46 25.73
C ALA A 295 -0.58 14.06 25.95
N ILE A 296 0.31 13.07 26.10
CA ILE A 296 -0.01 11.68 26.45
C ILE A 296 0.45 11.43 27.89
N ASN A 297 -0.43 10.87 28.72
CA ASN A 297 -0.15 10.46 30.10
C ASN A 297 0.29 11.58 31.06
N ASP A 298 -0.20 12.81 30.83
CA ASP A 298 0.07 14.05 31.57
C ASP A 298 1.24 14.89 31.03
N PHE A 299 1.29 16.17 31.45
CA PHE A 299 2.32 17.15 31.06
C PHE A 299 3.62 17.07 31.88
N ASP A 300 3.62 16.30 32.98
CA ASP A 300 4.73 16.23 33.94
C ASP A 300 5.63 14.98 33.74
N GLY A 301 5.65 14.42 32.52
CA GLY A 301 6.33 13.16 32.18
C GLY A 301 7.64 13.29 31.39
N ALA A 302 8.16 12.14 30.94
CA ALA A 302 9.26 12.06 29.97
C ALA A 302 8.81 12.30 28.52
N ALA A 303 7.50 12.44 28.30
CA ALA A 303 6.91 12.70 27.00
C ALA A 303 7.29 14.09 26.49
N SER A 304 7.53 14.17 25.18
CA SER A 304 7.45 15.42 24.43
C SER A 304 5.98 15.72 24.16
N HIS A 305 5.57 16.99 24.22
CA HIS A 305 4.20 17.41 23.94
C HIS A 305 4.11 18.00 22.54
N GLN A 306 3.01 17.72 21.85
CA GLN A 306 2.88 18.00 20.43
C GLN A 306 2.01 19.24 20.23
N PRO A 307 2.58 20.39 19.84
CA PRO A 307 1.79 21.56 19.51
C PRO A 307 1.06 21.32 18.19
N ILE A 308 -0.25 21.61 18.18
CA ILE A 308 -1.12 21.54 17.02
C ILE A 308 -1.55 22.96 16.70
N GLU A 309 -1.27 23.41 15.48
CA GLU A 309 -1.71 24.71 14.99
C GLU A 309 -3.23 24.70 14.76
N LEU A 310 -3.89 25.76 15.25
CA LEU A 310 -5.30 26.00 15.02
C LEU A 310 -5.46 26.97 13.85
N ILE A 311 -6.00 26.48 12.73
CA ILE A 311 -6.26 27.32 11.56
C ILE A 311 -7.59 28.07 11.79
N PRO A 312 -7.60 29.41 11.80
CA PRO A 312 -8.81 30.16 12.06
C PRO A 312 -9.85 29.92 10.97
N GLY A 313 -11.05 29.48 11.36
CA GLY A 313 -12.15 29.34 10.42
C GLY A 313 -12.20 28.00 9.69
N GLU A 314 -11.21 27.12 9.88
CA GLU A 314 -11.03 25.89 9.10
C GLU A 314 -10.72 24.69 10.02
N TRP A 315 -11.21 23.51 9.66
CA TRP A 315 -10.83 22.26 10.31
C TRP A 315 -9.46 21.82 9.81
N ASN A 316 -8.61 21.42 10.76
CA ASN A 316 -7.27 20.90 10.52
C ASN A 316 -7.18 19.48 11.06
N LYS A 317 -7.11 18.48 10.18
CA LYS A 317 -6.85 17.07 10.55
C LYS A 317 -5.35 16.85 10.62
N VAL A 318 -4.87 16.42 11.78
CA VAL A 318 -3.45 16.10 12.00
C VAL A 318 -3.28 14.61 12.30
N VAL A 319 -2.16 14.05 11.86
CA VAL A 319 -1.71 12.70 12.19
C VAL A 319 -0.36 12.84 12.86
N ILE A 320 -0.25 12.37 14.11
CA ILE A 320 0.93 12.54 14.94
C ILE A 320 1.45 11.14 15.31
N PRO A 321 2.62 10.71 14.81
CA PRO A 321 3.25 9.47 15.22
C PRO A 321 3.39 9.38 16.74
N LEU A 322 3.06 8.24 17.35
CA LEU A 322 3.22 8.06 18.79
C LEU A 322 4.70 8.13 19.22
N SER A 323 5.60 7.79 18.32
CA SER A 323 7.05 7.94 18.50
C SER A 323 7.51 9.40 18.66
N ASP A 324 6.76 10.38 18.14
CA ASP A 324 7.10 11.81 18.31
C ASP A 324 6.93 12.28 19.76
N PHE A 325 6.06 11.62 20.53
CA PHE A 325 5.93 11.86 21.98
C PHE A 325 7.12 11.28 22.77
N TYR A 326 7.84 10.30 22.22
CA TYR A 326 8.96 9.63 22.90
C TYR A 326 10.17 9.45 21.97
N PRO A 327 10.73 10.52 21.38
CA PRO A 327 11.73 10.43 20.31
C PRO A 327 13.08 9.86 20.77
N ASN A 328 13.28 9.76 22.09
CA ASN A 328 14.49 9.20 22.70
C ASN A 328 14.23 7.86 23.40
N GLY A 329 13.08 7.23 23.14
CA GLY A 329 12.58 6.07 23.86
C GLY A 329 12.07 6.39 25.27
N GLY A 330 11.58 5.36 25.97
CA GLY A 330 10.96 5.50 27.29
C GLY A 330 9.42 5.57 27.22
N GLU A 331 8.88 4.97 26.17
CA GLU A 331 7.47 4.80 25.91
C GLU A 331 6.79 4.11 27.11
N PRO A 332 5.61 4.58 27.53
CA PRO A 332 4.83 3.93 28.58
C PRO A 332 4.30 2.59 28.07
N SER A 333 3.98 1.67 28.97
CA SER A 333 3.26 0.45 28.58
C SER A 333 1.82 0.72 28.15
N THR A 334 1.21 1.76 28.71
CA THR A 334 -0.20 2.08 28.47
C THR A 334 -0.45 3.57 28.42
N ILE A 335 -1.42 3.99 27.60
CA ILE A 335 -2.01 5.31 27.57
C ILE A 335 -3.24 5.33 28.48
N PHE A 336 -3.23 6.13 29.53
CA PHE A 336 -4.33 6.30 30.48
C PHE A 336 -4.96 7.69 30.44
N ARG A 337 -4.33 8.63 29.73
CA ARG A 337 -4.78 10.02 29.66
C ARG A 337 -4.29 10.71 28.39
N LEU A 338 -5.14 11.54 27.80
CA LEU A 338 -4.79 12.49 26.74
C LEU A 338 -5.27 13.88 27.15
N ASP A 339 -4.47 14.90 26.89
CA ASP A 339 -4.81 16.28 27.25
C ASP A 339 -4.59 17.24 26.10
N PHE A 340 -5.59 18.10 25.85
CA PHE A 340 -5.52 19.23 24.93
C PHE A 340 -5.44 20.52 25.73
N GLN A 341 -4.26 21.12 25.82
CA GLN A 341 -4.00 22.36 26.54
C GLN A 341 -3.95 23.55 25.60
N GLU A 342 -4.65 24.63 25.94
CA GLU A 342 -4.48 25.92 25.26
C GLU A 342 -3.03 26.43 25.41
N SER A 343 -2.37 26.72 24.28
CA SER A 343 -0.94 27.09 24.26
C SER A 343 -0.61 28.28 23.35
N SER A 344 -1.61 29.08 22.98
CA SER A 344 -1.50 30.21 22.04
C SER A 344 -0.79 31.42 22.65
N ASN A 345 -0.80 31.55 23.99
CA ASN A 345 -0.10 32.62 24.72
C ASN A 345 -0.46 34.04 24.26
N THR A 346 -1.70 34.25 23.79
CA THR A 346 -2.16 35.55 23.27
C THR A 346 -2.73 36.49 24.34
N GLY A 347 -2.97 35.99 25.56
CA GLY A 347 -3.53 36.75 26.69
C GLY A 347 -5.04 37.03 26.59
N LEU A 348 -5.77 36.29 25.77
CA LEU A 348 -7.24 36.36 25.70
C LEU A 348 -7.85 35.82 27.00
N SER A 349 -9.03 36.35 27.36
CA SER A 349 -9.78 35.85 28.51
C SER A 349 -10.43 34.50 28.25
N GLN A 350 -10.61 34.15 26.98
CA GLN A 350 -11.27 32.92 26.56
C GLN A 350 -10.72 32.49 25.20
N TYR A 351 -10.48 31.19 25.08
CA TYR A 351 -10.04 30.48 23.90
C TYR A 351 -11.08 29.43 23.56
N ILE A 352 -11.47 29.33 22.29
CA ILE A 352 -12.43 28.35 21.84
C ILE A 352 -11.78 27.56 20.73
N PHE A 353 -11.73 26.25 20.92
CA PHE A 353 -11.34 25.31 19.90
C PHE A 353 -12.30 24.12 19.91
N TYR A 354 -12.37 23.41 18.79
CA TYR A 354 -13.16 22.19 18.68
C TYR A 354 -12.24 21.00 18.43
N VAL A 355 -12.66 19.84 18.89
CA VAL A 355 -12.01 18.54 18.69
C VAL A 355 -13.05 17.60 18.11
N ASP A 356 -12.70 16.92 17.03
CA ASP A 356 -13.57 15.99 16.32
C ASP A 356 -12.71 14.89 15.65
N ASP A 357 -13.35 13.82 15.17
CA ASP A 357 -12.72 12.72 14.41
C ASP A 357 -11.37 12.29 15.06
N PHE A 358 -11.46 11.76 16.27
CA PHE A 358 -10.31 11.55 17.17
C PHE A 358 -10.10 10.07 17.51
N GLY A 359 -8.88 9.57 17.29
CA GLY A 359 -8.55 8.17 17.58
C GLY A 359 -7.10 7.78 17.27
N PHE A 360 -6.77 6.52 17.50
CA PHE A 360 -5.48 5.93 17.16
C PHE A 360 -5.52 5.20 15.80
N LEU A 361 -4.38 5.20 15.11
CA LEU A 361 -4.12 4.47 13.87
C LEU A 361 -3.27 3.24 14.12
#